data_AF-A0A7W0HKT5-F1
#
_entry.id   AF-A0A7W0HKT5-F1
#
_cell.length_a   1.000
_cell.length_b   1.000
_cell.length_c   1.000
_cell.angle_alpha   90.00
_cell.angle_beta   90.00
_cell.angle_gamma   90.00
#
_symmetry.space_group_name_H-M   'P 1'
#
loop_
_entity.id
_entity.type
_entity.pdbx_description
1 polymer ?
#
loop_
_entity_poly.entity_id
_entity_poly.type
_entity_poly.pdbx_seq_one_letter_code
_entity_poly.pdbx_strand_id
1 'polypeptide(L)' 'MKNLLEHMGVEPERLHFSWISSAESTKFVDVATKVTESVKSLENKEKKFVKTKPKVA' A
#
# COMPACT_ATOMS: atom_id res chain seq x y z
N MET A 1 10.24 -3.60 -8.05
CA MET A 1 9.95 -3.11 -6.69
C MET A 1 9.14 -4.09 -5.84
N LYS A 2 8.11 -4.77 -6.37
CA LYS A 2 7.26 -5.72 -5.61
C LYS A 2 8.05 -6.75 -4.80
N ASN A 3 8.99 -7.46 -5.44
CA ASN A 3 9.82 -8.49 -4.77
C ASN A 3 10.68 -7.94 -3.61
N LEU A 4 11.11 -6.68 -3.68
CA LEU A 4 11.87 -6.05 -2.60
C LEU A 4 10.95 -5.72 -1.41
N LEU A 5 9.76 -5.18 -1.67
CA LEU A 5 8.79 -4.84 -0.64
C LEU A 5 8.29 -6.07 0.11
N GLU A 6 8.01 -7.16 -0.62
CA GLU A 6 7.67 -8.46 -0.03
C GLU A 6 8.83 -9.00 0.82
N HIS A 7 10.07 -8.85 0.35
CA HIS A 7 11.24 -9.23 1.13
C HIS A 7 11.36 -8.43 2.43
N MET A 8 11.04 -7.13 2.40
CA MET A 8 11.00 -6.26 3.57
C MET A 8 9.78 -6.50 4.48
N GLY A 9 8.84 -7.37 4.08
CA GLY A 9 7.64 -7.68 4.86
C GLY A 9 6.51 -6.67 4.70
N VAL A 10 6.54 -5.88 3.62
CA VAL A 10 5.46 -4.96 3.24
C VAL A 10 4.57 -5.64 2.20
N GLU A 11 3.27 -5.65 2.43
CA GLU A 11 2.32 -6.16 1.45
C GLU A 11 2.35 -5.28 0.18
N PRO A 12 2.46 -5.86 -1.03
CA PRO A 12 2.49 -5.11 -2.28
C PRO A 12 1.31 -4.16 -2.48
N GLU A 13 0.14 -4.52 -1.94
CA GLU A 13 -1.08 -3.72 -1.98
C GLU A 13 -1.01 -2.44 -1.13
N ARG A 14 0.03 -2.23 -0.31
CA ARG A 14 0.22 -0.96 0.40
C ARG A 14 0.85 0.13 -0.48
N LEU A 15 1.37 -0.23 -1.66
CA LEU A 15 2.00 0.71 -2.58
C LEU A 15 1.19 0.83 -3.87
N HIS A 16 0.58 1.99 -4.07
CA HIS A 16 -0.19 2.32 -5.26
C HIS A 16 0.52 3.44 -6.04
N PHE A 17 0.63 3.27 -7.35
CA PHE A 17 1.09 4.31 -8.26
C PHE A 17 -0.07 4.79 -9.13
N SER A 18 -0.20 6.10 -9.27
CA SER A 18 -1.22 6.72 -10.11
C SER A 18 -0.71 8.03 -10.67
N TRP A 19 -1.01 8.28 -11.94
CA TRP A 19 -0.68 9.54 -12.60
C TRP A 19 -1.91 10.43 -12.57
N ILE A 20 -1.79 11.56 -11.87
CA ILE A 20 -2.86 12.54 -11.70
C ILE A 20 -2.26 13.91 -12.03
N SER A 21 -2.83 14.58 -13.01
CA SER A 21 -2.44 15.95 -13.37
C SER A 21 -3.12 16.98 -12.46
N SER A 22 -2.61 18.21 -12.44
CA SER A 22 -3.11 19.27 -11.54
C SER A 22 -4.59 19.65 -11.75
N ALA A 23 -5.16 19.34 -12.93
CA ALA A 23 -6.55 19.65 -13.26
C ALA A 23 -7.52 18.50 -12.89
N GLU A 24 -7.03 17.34 -12.48
CA GLU A 24 -7.82 16.13 -12.23
C GLU A 24 -8.21 15.97 -10.75
N SER A 25 -8.86 16.97 -10.15
CA SER A 25 -9.23 16.96 -8.72
C SER A 25 -10.19 15.82 -8.36
N THR A 26 -11.20 15.55 -9.18
CA THR A 26 -12.15 14.45 -8.94
C THR A 26 -11.45 13.09 -8.94
N LYS A 27 -10.57 12.86 -9.93
CA LYS A 27 -9.75 11.64 -10.00
C LYS A 27 -8.84 11.49 -8.80
N PHE A 28 -8.29 12.59 -8.27
CA PHE A 28 -7.52 12.55 -7.03
C PHE A 28 -8.36 12.05 -5.86
N VAL A 29 -9.57 12.57 -5.69
CA VAL A 29 -10.49 12.13 -4.63
C VAL A 29 -10.80 10.64 -4.76
N ASP A 30 -11.13 10.17 -5.97
CA ASP A 30 -11.46 8.76 -6.23
C ASP A 30 -10.27 7.84 -5.92
N VAL A 31 -9.07 8.19 -6.39
CA VAL A 31 -7.85 7.41 -6.16
C VAL A 31 -7.49 7.41 -4.68
N ALA A 32 -7.52 8.56 -4.00
CA ALA A 32 -7.21 8.67 -2.58
C ALA A 32 -8.19 7.84 -1.73
N THR A 33 -9.48 7.87 -2.07
CA THR A 33 -10.51 7.06 -1.41
C THR A 33 -10.23 5.58 -1.59
N LYS A 34 -9.99 5.13 -2.83
CA LYS A 34 -9.68 3.73 -3.15
C LYS A 34 -8.43 3.23 -2.44
N VAL A 35 -7.36 4.03 -2.38
CA VAL A 35 -6.13 3.68 -1.66
C VAL A 35 -6.38 3.60 -0.15
N THR A 36 -7.19 4.50 0.40
CA THR A 36 -7.52 4.45 1.83
C THR A 36 -8.33 3.22 2.19
N GLU A 37 -9.30 2.85 1.35
CA GLU A 37 -10.12 1.66 1.52
C GLU A 37 -9.31 0.37 1.36
N SER A 38 -8.42 0.29 0.36
CA SER A 38 -7.54 -0.87 0.17
C SER A 38 -6.65 -1.07 1.39
N VAL A 39 -6.03 0.00 1.91
CA VAL A 39 -5.18 -0.08 3.11
C VAL A 39 -5.98 -0.46 4.35
N LYS A 40 -7.16 0.13 4.58
CA LYS A 40 -8.05 -0.22 5.71
C LYS A 40 -8.48 -1.68 5.67
N SER A 41 -8.78 -2.22 4.48
CA SER A 41 -9.15 -3.64 4.34
C SER A 41 -8.03 -4.59 4.79
N LEU A 42 -6.77 -4.18 4.64
CA LEU A 42 -5.60 -4.94 5.09
C LEU A 42 -5.38 -4.87 6.60
N GLU A 43 -5.89 -3.84 7.29
CA GLU A 43 -5.74 -3.67 8.75
C GLU A 43 -6.51 -4.71 9.56
N ASN A 44 -7.52 -5.37 8.99
CA ASN A 44 -8.24 -6.47 9.64
C ASN A 44 -7.41 -7.78 9.70
N LYS A 45 -6.19 -7.77 9.16
CA LYS A 45 -5.20 -8.82 9.42
C LYS A 45 -4.52 -8.51 10.75
N GLU A 46 -4.48 -9.46 11.68
CA GLU A 46 -3.87 -9.31 13.03
C GLU A 46 -2.40 -8.81 13.04
N LYS A 47 -1.76 -8.67 11.88
CA LYS A 47 -0.36 -8.27 11.72
C LYS A 47 -0.26 -7.10 10.73
N LYS A 48 0.28 -5.97 11.18
CA LYS A 48 0.51 -4.75 10.37
C LYS A 48 1.53 -4.94 9.24
N PHE A 49 2.40 -5.94 9.38
CA PHE A 49 3.43 -6.30 8.42
C PHE A 49 3.45 -7.83 8.25
N VAL A 50 3.81 -8.29 7.05
CA VAL A 50 4.01 -9.71 6.74
C VAL A 50 5.10 -10.33 7.63
N LYS A 51 6.11 -9.54 8.01
CA LYS A 51 7.23 -9.98 8.87
C LYS A 51 7.33 -9.09 10.11
N THR A 52 7.44 -9.72 11.29
CA THR A 52 7.53 -9.02 12.59
C THR A 52 8.97 -8.74 13.03
N LYS A 53 9.96 -9.49 12.52
CA LYS A 53 11.39 -9.29 12.82
C LYS A 53 12.20 -9.33 11.52
N PRO A 54 13.21 -8.46 11.34
CA PRO A 54 14.14 -8.58 10.23
C PRO A 54 14.98 -9.85 10.42
N LYS A 55 14.98 -10.75 9.43
CA LYS A 55 15.90 -11.90 9.40
C LYS A 55 17.22 -11.40 8.84
N VAL A 56 18.11 -10.97 9.73
CA VAL A 56 19.49 -10.58 9.37
C VAL A 56 20.32 -11.86 9.40
N ALA A 57 21.11 -12.08 8.34
CA ALA A 57 22.06 -13.18 8.23
C ALA A 57 23.27 -12.97 9.14
#